data_AF-J9GQD5-F1
#
_entry.id   AF-J9GQD5-F1
#
_cell.length_a   1.000
_cell.length_b   1.000
_cell.length_c   1.000
_cell.angle_alpha   90.00
_cell.angle_beta   90.00
_cell.angle_gamma   90.00
#
_symmetry.space_group_name_H-M   'P 1'
#
loop_
_entity.id
_entity.type
_entity.pdbx_description
1 polymer ?
#
loop_
_entity_poly.entity_id
_entity_poly.type
_entity_poly.pdbx_seq_one_letter_code
_entity_poly.pdbx_strand_id
1 'polypeptide(L)' 'MRKKFGLTQVDLAEKSGVGLRFVRELEQGKQTLRLDKVNQVLMLFGHKVGAVPIRKEGDV' A
#
# COMPACT_ATOMS: atom_id res chain seq x y z
N MET A 1 4.97 -1.45 -5.67
CA MET A 1 3.82 -1.89 -6.51
C MET A 1 3.52 -0.89 -7.61
N ARG A 2 3.23 0.38 -7.30
CA ARG A 2 2.92 1.43 -8.31
C ARG A 2 3.91 1.53 -9.48
N LYS A 3 5.23 1.42 -9.21
CA LYS A 3 6.28 1.53 -10.22
C LYS A 3 6.17 0.44 -11.30
N LYS A 4 5.70 -0.76 -10.94
CA LYS A 4 5.48 -1.87 -11.89
C LYS A 4 4.33 -1.59 -12.86
N PHE A 5 3.40 -0.72 -12.47
CA PHE A 5 2.25 -0.30 -13.27
C PHE A 5 2.43 1.11 -13.88
N GLY A 6 3.64 1.68 -13.82
CA GLY A 6 3.93 3.00 -14.38
C GLY A 6 3.24 4.19 -13.69
N LEU A 7 2.70 4.02 -12.47
CA LEU A 7 1.95 5.06 -11.77
C LEU A 7 2.87 6.01 -10.96
N THR A 8 2.62 7.31 -11.07
CA THR A 8 3.16 8.30 -10.14
C THR A 8 2.45 8.21 -8.78
N GLN A 9 2.95 8.91 -7.76
CA GLN A 9 2.26 8.98 -6.47
C GLN A 9 0.94 9.73 -6.56
N VAL A 10 0.83 10.71 -7.46
CA VAL A 10 -0.39 11.47 -7.70
C VAL A 10 -1.43 10.56 -8.37
N ASP A 11 -1.05 9.85 -9.42
CA ASP A 11 -1.97 8.91 -10.10
C ASP A 11 -2.50 7.84 -9.14
N LEU A 12 -1.63 7.32 -8.27
CA LEU A 12 -2.03 6.31 -7.30
C LEU A 12 -3.04 6.89 -6.30
N ALA A 13 -2.79 8.10 -5.79
CA ALA A 13 -3.66 8.78 -4.85
C ALA A 13 -5.06 9.01 -5.45
N GLU A 14 -5.11 9.57 -6.66
CA GLU A 14 -6.34 9.84 -7.39
C GLU A 14 -7.12 8.57 -7.70
N LYS A 15 -6.47 7.55 -8.28
CA LYS A 15 -7.12 6.28 -8.64
C LYS A 15 -7.65 5.52 -7.43
N SER A 16 -6.98 5.60 -6.27
CA SER A 16 -7.40 4.89 -5.06
C SER A 16 -8.37 5.70 -4.19
N GLY A 17 -8.63 6.97 -4.51
CA GLY A 17 -9.49 7.84 -3.70
C GLY A 17 -8.89 8.19 -2.34
N VAL A 18 -7.56 8.20 -2.21
CA VAL A 18 -6.85 8.58 -0.98
C VAL A 18 -6.04 9.86 -1.21
N GLY A 19 -5.73 10.59 -0.13
CA GLY A 19 -4.89 11.79 -0.24
C GLY A 19 -3.44 11.46 -0.60
N LEU A 20 -2.78 12.33 -1.37
CA LEU A 20 -1.35 12.20 -1.74
C LEU A 20 -0.44 12.01 -0.52
N ARG A 21 -0.74 12.70 0.58
CA ARG A 21 -0.01 12.53 1.85
C ARG A 21 -0.06 11.09 2.35
N PHE A 22 -1.21 10.43 2.26
CA PHE A 22 -1.35 9.03 2.67
C PHE A 22 -0.46 8.11 1.83
N VAL A 23 -0.43 8.30 0.51
CA VAL A 23 0.45 7.52 -0.38
C VAL A 23 1.93 7.70 0.01
N ARG A 24 2.37 8.92 0.31
CA ARG A 24 3.74 9.19 0.75
C ARG A 24 4.06 8.48 2.07
N GLU A 25 3.19 8.62 3.07
CA GLU A 25 3.34 7.97 4.38
C GLU A 25 3.37 6.43 4.25
N LEU A 26 2.51 5.87 3.39
CA LEU A 26 2.47 4.45 3.09
C LEU A 26 3.79 3.97 2.45
N GLU A 27 4.31 4.68 1.44
CA GLU A 27 5.55 4.32 0.77
C GLU A 27 6.81 4.55 1.62
N GLN A 28 6.77 5.50 2.55
CA GLN A 28 7.84 5.76 3.52
C GLN A 28 7.84 4.77 4.69
N GLY A 29 6.88 3.86 4.77
CA GLY A 29 6.83 2.85 5.82
C GLY A 29 6.42 3.42 7.18
N LYS A 30 5.50 4.41 7.20
CA LYS A 30 4.95 4.92 8.46
C LYS A 30 4.46 3.77 9.33
N GLN A 31 4.85 3.77 10.61
CA GLN A 31 4.54 2.68 11.55
C GLN A 31 3.03 2.44 11.72
N THR A 32 2.22 3.49 11.63
CA THR A 32 0.76 3.42 11.80
C THR A 32 0.02 4.00 10.61
N LEU A 33 -0.87 3.19 10.03
CA LEU A 33 -1.73 3.53 8.90
C LEU A 33 -3.12 2.97 9.14
N ARG A 34 -4.16 3.66 8.65
CA ARG A 34 -5.52 3.14 8.75
C ARG A 34 -5.75 2.04 7.72
N LEU A 35 -6.25 0.89 8.18
CA LEU A 35 -6.39 -0.32 7.38
C LEU A 35 -7.38 -0.17 6.22
N ASP A 36 -8.46 0.59 6.42
CA ASP A 36 -9.44 0.94 5.38
C ASP A 36 -8.74 1.62 4.19
N LYS A 37 -7.84 2.57 4.46
CA LYS A 37 -7.10 3.31 3.44
C LYS A 37 -6.04 2.45 2.75
N VAL A 38 -5.40 1.55 3.49
CA VAL A 38 -4.48 0.56 2.87
C VAL A 38 -5.24 -0.32 1.89
N ASN A 39 -6.43 -0.81 2.28
CA ASN A 39 -7.26 -1.62 1.39
C ASN A 39 -7.77 -0.84 0.16
N GLN A 40 -8.10 0.45 0.29
CA GLN A 40 -8.42 1.30 -0.87
C GLN A 40 -7.30 1.31 -1.93
N VAL A 41 -6.04 1.38 -1.49
CA VAL A 41 -4.89 1.31 -2.39
C VAL A 41 -4.70 -0.09 -2.96
N LEU A 42 -4.82 -1.13 -2.14
CA LEU A 42 -4.59 -2.52 -2.56
C LEU A 42 -5.65 -3.04 -3.54
N MET A 43 -6.91 -2.56 -3.44
CA MET A 43 -7.99 -2.94 -4.35
C MET A 43 -7.68 -2.63 -5.82
N LEU A 44 -6.93 -1.56 -6.10
CA LEU A 44 -6.47 -1.24 -7.45
C LEU A 44 -5.60 -2.33 -8.09
N PHE A 45 -5.02 -3.18 -7.24
CA PHE A 45 -4.14 -4.26 -7.65
C PHE A 45 -4.77 -5.64 -7.38
N GLY A 46 -6.07 -5.71 -7.08
CA GLY A 46 -6.76 -6.96 -6.77
C GLY A 46 -6.34 -7.59 -5.44
N HIS A 47 -5.89 -6.78 -4.49
CA HIS A 47 -5.38 -7.24 -3.21
C HIS A 47 -6.13 -6.63 -2.02
N LYS A 48 -5.97 -7.27 -0.86
CA LYS A 48 -6.40 -6.76 0.45
C LYS A 48 -5.39 -7.19 1.51
N VAL A 49 -5.34 -6.47 2.61
CA VAL A 49 -4.59 -6.88 3.80
C VAL A 49 -5.17 -8.17 4.40
N GLY A 50 -4.30 -8.99 4.97
CA GLY A 50 -4.65 -10.22 5.66
C GLY A 50 -3.54 -10.64 6.62
N ALA A 51 -3.86 -11.53 7.55
CA ALA A 51 -2.85 -12.12 8.41
C ALA A 51 -1.92 -13.00 7.57
N VAL A 52 -0.61 -12.81 7.73
CA VAL A 52 0.43 -13.67 7.15
C VAL A 52 1.39 -14.07 8.25
N PRO A 53 1.98 -15.29 8.20
CA PRO A 53 3.04 -15.68 9.12
C PRO A 53 4.18 -14.66 9.06
N ILE A 54 4.70 -14.28 10.23
CA ILE A 54 5.94 -13.49 10.31
C ILE A 54 7.07 -14.45 9.97
N ARG A 55 7.71 -14.27 8.81
CA ARG A 55 8.96 -14.99 8.49
C ARG A 55 10.02 -14.56 9.49
N LYS A 56 10.60 -15.52 10.22
CA LYS A 56 11.80 -15.25 10.99
C LYS A 56 13.00 -15.34 10.04
N GLU A 57 13.99 -14.50 10.27
CA GLU A 57 15.22 -14.52 9.48
C GLU A 57 15.87 -15.91 9.63
N GLY A 58 15.88 -16.70 8.54
CA GLY A 58 16.38 -18.09 8.54
C GLY A 58 15.41 -19.16 8.03
N ASP A 59 14.14 -18.84 7.80
CA ASP A 59 13.18 -19.80 7.23
C ASP A 59 13.40 -19.92 5.70
N VAL A 60 14.23 -20.89 5.28
CA VAL A 60 14.43 -21.31 3.87
C VAL A 60 13.64 -22.57 3.59
#